data_AF-A0A5R9C8N3-F1
#
_entry.id   AF-A0A5R9C8N3-F1
#
_cell.length_a   1.000
_cell.length_b   1.000
_cell.length_c   1.000
_cell.angle_alpha   90.00
_cell.angle_beta   90.00
_cell.angle_gamma   90.00
#
_symmetry.space_group_name_H-M   'P 1'
#
loop_
_entity.id
_entity.type
_entity.pdbx_description
1 polymer ?
#
loop_
_entity_poly.entity_id
_entity_poly.type
_entity_poly.pdbx_seq_one_letter_code
_entity_poly.pdbx_strand_id
1 'polypeptide(L)'
;MKINFDKWLIIGLITSILSIIIGYFLWDILIPIQDYNLSTDEQLRAAQKEAAINYPLGGFLLHLGFIGLAITTLGYLWRFIHSKRQK
;
A
#
# COMPACT_ATOMS: atom_id res chain seq x y z
N MET A 1 26.96 -14.03 3.01
CA MET A 1 25.78 -13.95 2.13
C MET A 1 25.90 -12.69 1.29
N LYS A 2 26.04 -12.80 -0.05
CA LYS A 2 26.17 -11.62 -0.93
C LYS A 2 24.78 -11.02 -1.13
N ILE A 3 24.53 -9.83 -0.59
CA ILE A 3 23.24 -9.15 -0.72
C ILE A 3 23.13 -8.64 -2.16
N ASN A 4 22.25 -9.25 -2.96
CA ASN A 4 21.91 -8.74 -4.29
C ASN A 4 21.00 -7.52 -4.14
N PHE A 5 21.60 -6.33 -4.09
CA PHE A 5 20.90 -5.05 -3.94
C PHE A 5 19.74 -4.91 -4.94
N ASP A 6 19.95 -5.32 -6.19
CA ASP A 6 18.96 -5.32 -7.26
C ASP A 6 17.72 -6.13 -6.95
N LYS A 7 17.94 -7.32 -6.37
CA LYS A 7 16.84 -8.21 -5.99
C LYS A 7 15.98 -7.57 -4.91
N TRP A 8 16.60 -6.87 -3.96
CA TRP A 8 15.89 -6.13 -2.92
C TRP A 8 15.12 -4.93 -3.45
N LEU A 9 15.68 -4.19 -4.41
CA LEU A 9 14.97 -3.09 -5.06
C LEU A 9 13.74 -3.57 -5.84
N ILE A 10 13.86 -4.69 -6.55
CA ILE A 10 12.73 -5.31 -7.27
C ILE A 10 11.67 -5.79 -6.29
N ILE A 11 12.05 -6.51 -5.23
CA ILE A 11 11.11 -6.97 -4.21
C ILE A 11 10.40 -5.77 -3.58
N GLY A 12 11.15 -4.74 -3.16
CA GLY A 12 10.58 -3.54 -2.57
C GLY A 12 9.60 -2.83 -3.52
N LEU A 13 9.92 -2.75 -4.81
CA LEU A 13 9.04 -2.16 -5.81
C LEU A 13 7.72 -2.94 -5.91
N ILE A 14 7.81 -4.26 -6.03
CA ILE A 14 6.64 -5.14 -6.14
C ILE A 14 5.78 -5.05 -4.88
N THR A 15 6.38 -5.16 -3.69
CA THR A 15 5.62 -5.08 -2.43
C THR A 15 4.95 -3.73 -2.26
N SER A 16 5.62 -2.64 -2.65
CA SER A 16 5.06 -1.29 -2.58
C SER A 16 3.85 -1.12 -3.50
N ILE A 17 3.94 -1.59 -4.74
CA ILE A 17 2.83 -1.56 -5.70
C ILE A 17 1.65 -2.39 -5.17
N LEU A 18 1.91 -3.62 -4.68
CA LEU A 18 0.86 -4.46 -4.11
C LEU A 18 0.20 -3.81 -2.89
N SER A 19 0.98 -3.19 -1.99
CA SER A 19 0.43 -2.46 -0.84
C SER A 19 -0.44 -1.28 -1.27
N ILE A 20 -0.08 -0.55 -2.32
CA ILE A 20 -0.92 0.54 -2.85
C ILE A 20 -2.22 -0.01 -3.41
N ILE A 21 -2.16 -1.07 -4.23
CA ILE A 21 -3.36 -1.66 -4.84
C ILE A 21 -4.32 -2.17 -3.76
N ILE A 22 -3.82 -2.97 -2.80
CA ILE A 22 -4.62 -3.52 -1.71
C ILE A 22 -5.15 -2.39 -0.81
N GLY A 23 -4.27 -1.43 -0.48
CA GLY A 23 -4.63 -0.29 0.36
C GLY A 23 -5.71 0.58 -0.28
N TYR A 24 -5.61 0.83 -1.59
CA TYR A 24 -6.62 1.54 -2.36
C TYR A 24 -7.96 0.81 -2.31
N PHE A 25 -7.99 -0.49 -2.59
CA PHE A 25 -9.24 -1.24 -2.53
C PHE A 25 -9.85 -1.28 -1.12
N LEU A 26 -9.06 -1.44 -0.07
CA LEU A 26 -9.57 -1.40 1.30
C LEU A 26 -10.09 -0.01 1.72
N TRP A 27 -9.51 1.04 1.17
CA TRP A 27 -9.90 2.41 1.45
C TRP A 27 -11.11 2.87 0.61
N ASP A 28 -11.19 2.45 -0.66
CA ASP A 28 -12.16 2.91 -1.67
C ASP A 28 -13.40 2.00 -1.81
N ILE A 29 -13.30 0.68 -1.55
CA ILE A 29 -14.45 -0.26 -1.62
C ILE A 29 -15.44 -0.07 -0.46
N LEU A 30 -15.22 0.88 0.47
CA LEU A 30 -16.27 1.31 1.38
C LEU A 30 -17.34 2.08 0.59
N ILE A 31 -18.26 1.33 0.00
CA ILE A 31 -19.61 1.77 -0.35
C ILE A 31 -20.06 2.65 0.82
N PRO A 32 -20.45 3.92 0.58
CA PRO A 32 -20.95 4.79 1.63
C PRO A 32 -21.93 3.99 2.47
N ILE A 33 -21.79 3.99 3.81
CA ILE A 33 -22.77 3.33 4.70
C ILE A 33 -24.21 3.80 4.37
N GLN A 34 -24.31 4.99 3.76
CA GLN A 34 -25.51 5.62 3.23
C GLN A 34 -26.15 4.89 2.03
N ASP A 35 -25.40 4.13 1.25
CA ASP A 35 -25.88 3.35 0.09
C ASP A 35 -26.31 1.94 0.47
N TYR A 36 -25.92 1.45 1.65
CA TYR A 36 -26.53 0.26 2.17
C TYR A 36 -27.96 0.62 2.61
N ASN A 37 -28.94 -0.10 2.06
CA ASN A 37 -30.33 -0.05 2.50
C ASN A 37 -30.47 -0.80 3.85
N LEU A 38 -29.69 -0.36 4.86
CA LEU A 38 -29.53 -0.98 6.19
C LEU A 38 -30.84 -0.82 6.93
N SER A 39 -31.70 -1.81 6.75
CA SER A 39 -33.05 -1.78 7.29
C SER A 39 -33.08 -2.20 8.76
N THR A 40 -31.97 -2.71 9.30
CA THR A 40 -31.83 -3.16 10.70
C THR A 40 -30.53 -2.69 11.35
N ASP A 41 -30.59 -2.41 12.66
CA ASP A 41 -29.45 -1.98 13.47
C ASP A 41 -28.27 -2.97 13.46
N GLU A 42 -28.57 -4.25 13.30
CA GLU A 42 -27.56 -5.31 13.25
C GLU A 42 -26.72 -5.24 11.96
N GLN A 43 -27.36 -4.98 10.81
CA GLN A 43 -26.66 -4.79 9.55
C GLN A 43 -25.80 -3.52 9.58
N LEU A 44 -26.33 -2.44 10.17
CA LEU A 44 -25.59 -1.19 10.35
C LEU A 44 -24.34 -1.39 11.20
N ARG A 45 -24.46 -2.09 12.32
CA ARG A 45 -23.35 -2.36 13.23
C ARG A 45 -22.29 -3.26 12.59
N ALA A 46 -22.70 -4.23 11.78
CA ALA A 46 -21.78 -5.08 11.02
C ALA A 46 -20.99 -4.27 9.99
N ALA A 47 -21.67 -3.45 9.18
CA ALA A 47 -21.03 -2.58 8.20
C ALA A 47 -20.06 -1.56 8.83
N GLN A 48 -20.46 -0.94 9.96
CA GLN A 48 -19.59 -0.03 10.71
C GLN A 48 -18.34 -0.73 11.25
N LYS A 49 -18.46 -1.97 11.72
CA LYS A 49 -17.33 -2.74 12.23
C LYS A 49 -16.34 -3.10 11.12
N GLU A 50 -16.84 -3.48 9.95
CA GLU A 50 -16.03 -3.77 8.77
C GLU A 50 -15.31 -2.50 8.27
N ALA A 51 -16.05 -1.39 8.17
CA ALA A 51 -15.52 -0.09 7.82
C ALA A 51 -14.40 0.38 8.78
N ALA A 52 -14.61 0.22 10.08
CA ALA A 52 -13.64 0.61 11.11
C ALA A 52 -12.31 -0.15 11.04
N ILE A 53 -12.28 -1.33 10.39
CA ILE A 53 -11.04 -2.12 10.20
C ILE A 53 -10.42 -1.79 8.83
N ASN A 54 -11.23 -1.82 7.78
CA ASN A 54 -10.75 -1.68 6.40
C ASN A 54 -10.20 -0.29 6.12
N TYR A 55 -10.84 0.77 6.63
CA TYR A 55 -10.41 2.14 6.38
C TYR A 55 -9.01 2.47 6.96
N PRO A 56 -8.71 2.22 8.25
CA PRO A 56 -7.37 2.47 8.78
C PRO A 56 -6.33 1.51 8.19
N LEU A 57 -6.68 0.26 7.91
CA LEU A 57 -5.77 -0.69 7.27
C LEU A 57 -5.43 -0.27 5.84
N GLY A 58 -6.43 0.16 5.07
CA GLY A 58 -6.27 0.67 3.71
C GLY A 58 -5.38 1.91 3.70
N GLY A 59 -5.67 2.87 4.59
CA GLY A 59 -4.82 4.04 4.79
C GLY A 59 -3.37 3.68 5.16
N PHE A 60 -3.17 2.76 6.10
CA PHE A 60 -1.84 2.28 6.47
C PHE A 60 -1.08 1.65 5.30
N LEU A 61 -1.73 0.77 4.54
CA LEU A 61 -1.13 0.10 3.38
C LEU A 61 -0.79 1.08 2.25
N LEU A 62 -1.63 2.10 2.03
CA LEU A 62 -1.32 3.19 1.10
C LEU A 62 -0.04 3.94 1.53
N HIS A 63 0.04 4.37 2.79
CA HIS A 63 1.23 5.07 3.30
C HIS A 63 2.48 4.19 3.19
N LEU A 64 2.39 2.93 3.62
CA LEU A 64 3.50 1.98 3.54
C LEU A 64 3.95 1.77 2.10
N GLY A 65 3.01 1.61 1.18
CA GLY A 65 3.28 1.46 -0.25
C GLY A 65 3.96 2.68 -0.87
N PHE A 66 3.47 3.89 -0.60
CA PHE A 66 4.10 5.11 -1.11
C PHE A 66 5.49 5.36 -0.52
N ILE A 67 5.68 5.12 0.78
CA ILE A 67 6.99 5.22 1.42
C ILE A 67 7.96 4.19 0.81
N GLY A 68 7.50 2.96 0.60
CA GLY A 68 8.30 1.91 -0.04
C GLY A 68 8.70 2.27 -1.47
N LEU A 69 7.78 2.85 -2.26
CA LEU A 69 8.10 3.40 -3.59
C LEU A 69 9.16 4.51 -3.54
N ALA A 70 9.05 5.44 -2.58
CA ALA A 70 10.03 6.50 -2.42
C ALA A 70 11.43 5.94 -2.11
N ILE A 71 11.53 5.00 -1.16
CA ILE A 71 12.80 4.38 -0.76
C ILE A 71 13.42 3.60 -1.93
N THR A 72 12.61 2.80 -2.64
CA THR A 72 13.11 2.01 -3.78
C THR A 72 13.56 2.90 -4.94
N THR A 73 12.84 3.98 -5.21
CA THR A 73 13.23 4.99 -6.21
C THR A 73 14.58 5.63 -5.85
N LEU A 74 14.75 6.05 -4.59
CA LEU A 74 16.03 6.58 -4.09
C LEU A 74 17.16 5.55 -4.22
N GLY A 75 16.89 4.28 -3.95
CA GLY A 75 17.83 3.19 -4.12
C GLY A 75 18.28 2.99 -5.58
N TYR A 76 17.36 3.05 -6.54
CA TYR A 76 17.68 3.02 -7.97
C TYR A 76 18.48 4.24 -8.42
N LEU A 77 18.11 5.44 -7.95
CA LEU A 77 18.85 6.68 -8.26
C LEU A 77 20.28 6.61 -7.74
N TRP A 78 20.48 6.16 -6.50
CA TRP A 78 21.80 6.00 -5.91
C TRP A 78 22.67 5.04 -6.72
N ARG A 79 22.10 3.89 -7.13
CA ARG A 79 22.78 2.93 -7.99
C ARG A 79 23.17 3.54 -9.34
N PHE A 80 22.26 4.27 -9.97
CA PHE A 80 22.51 4.92 -11.26
C PHE A 80 23.67 5.92 -11.17
N ILE A 81 23.67 6.78 -10.15
CA ILE A 81 24.74 7.75 -9.90
C ILE A 81 26.07 7.03 -9.66
N HIS A 82 26.08 5.99 -8.83
CA HIS A 82 27.30 5.25 -8.53
C HIS A 82 27.86 4.53 -9.77
N SER A 83 27.00 3.93 -10.59
CA SER A 83 27.41 3.30 -11.85
C SER A 83 27.99 4.30 -12.86
N LYS A 84 27.55 5.56 -12.86
CA LYS A 84 28.13 6.62 -13.71
C LYS A 84 29.48 7.12 -13.21
N ARG A 85 29.73 7.10 -11.88
CA ARG A 85 31.02 7.52 -11.31
C ARG A 85 32.14 6.51 -11.50
N GLN A 86 31.81 5.25 -11.79
CA GLN A 86 32.76 4.15 -12.00
C GLN A 86 33.11 3.91 -13.48
N LYS A 87 32.51 4.67 -14.40
CA LYS A 87 32.86 4.72 -15.82
C LYS A 87 33.68 5.97 -16.10
#